data_AF-B8IZ30-F1
#
_entry.id   AF-B8IZ30-F1
#
_cell.length_a   1.000
_cell.length_b   1.000
_cell.length_c   1.000
_cell.angle_alpha   90.00
_cell.angle_beta   90.00
_cell.angle_gamma   90.00
#
_symmetry.space_group_name_H-M   'P 1'
#
loop_
_entity.id
_entity.type
_entity.pdbx_description
1 polymer ?
#
loop_
_entity_poly.entity_id
_entity_poly.type
_entity_poly.pdbx_seq_one_letter_code
_entity_poly.pdbx_strand_id
1 'polypeptide(L)'
;MSAPTIDRAARGAGKTGPLTAIRQFCLECQGASGKAVRACADRHCPLWDWRLALLADGTCPAPEAEAGRQALRAIRRQCMLCAGDCKEVRACAAREACVLWRYRFGVRPQTYKAVRRRFFAPKPLSLL
;
A
#
# COMPACT_ATOMS: atom_id res chain seq x y z
N MET A 1 9.79 8.80 -41.50
CA MET A 1 10.37 8.45 -40.18
C MET A 1 10.28 9.67 -39.29
N SER A 2 9.40 9.66 -38.29
CA SER A 2 9.65 10.18 -36.94
C SER A 2 8.34 10.11 -36.15
N ALA A 3 8.45 9.48 -34.99
CA ALA A 3 7.39 8.90 -34.20
C ALA A 3 6.45 9.93 -33.58
N PRO A 4 5.19 9.55 -33.27
CA PRO A 4 4.33 10.36 -32.43
C PRO A 4 4.94 10.47 -31.02
N THR A 5 5.11 11.70 -30.56
CA THR A 5 5.47 12.04 -29.19
C THR A 5 4.39 11.51 -28.24
N ILE A 6 4.72 10.45 -27.53
CA ILE A 6 3.91 9.85 -26.47
C ILE A 6 3.47 10.93 -25.48
N ASP A 7 2.16 11.16 -25.44
CA ASP A 7 1.47 12.02 -24.50
C ASP A 7 1.92 11.72 -23.06
N ARG A 8 2.65 12.68 -22.46
CA ARG A 8 2.98 12.71 -21.02
C ARG A 8 1.74 13.04 -20.16
N ALA A 9 0.58 12.54 -20.56
CA ALA A 9 -0.73 12.77 -19.98
C ALA A 9 -1.20 11.61 -19.08
N ALA A 10 -0.29 10.76 -18.61
CA ALA A 10 -0.55 9.75 -17.57
C ALA A 10 -0.02 10.18 -16.18
N ARG A 11 0.22 11.48 -15.95
CA ARG A 11 0.32 12.02 -14.59
C ARG A 11 -1.09 12.28 -14.03
N GLY A 12 -1.89 11.22 -14.01
CA GLY A 12 -3.25 11.23 -13.48
C GLY A 12 -3.25 11.09 -11.97
N ALA A 13 -3.89 12.05 -11.30
CA ALA A 13 -4.34 11.99 -9.91
C ALA A 13 -3.25 11.89 -8.83
N GLY A 14 -2.95 13.03 -8.20
CA GLY A 14 -2.51 12.97 -6.81
C GLY A 14 -3.54 12.24 -5.92
N LYS A 15 -3.04 11.68 -4.81
CA LYS A 15 -3.73 11.43 -3.53
C LYS A 15 -4.25 9.99 -3.29
N THR A 16 -3.39 9.15 -2.68
CA THR A 16 -3.68 7.91 -1.92
C THR A 16 -3.77 6.57 -2.69
N GLY A 17 -2.62 5.95 -2.95
CA GLY A 17 -2.49 4.55 -3.39
C GLY A 17 -1.54 3.74 -2.49
N PRO A 18 -1.53 2.38 -2.59
CA PRO A 18 -0.66 1.54 -1.77
C PRO A 18 0.84 1.83 -2.02
N LEU A 19 1.25 2.06 -3.26
CA LEU A 19 2.64 2.45 -3.59
C LEU A 19 3.03 3.80 -2.95
N THR A 20 2.10 4.76 -2.95
CA THR A 20 2.31 6.06 -2.29
C THR A 20 2.46 5.89 -0.78
N ALA A 21 1.62 5.05 -0.17
CA ALA A 21 1.69 4.76 1.26
C ALA A 21 2.99 4.04 1.64
N ILE A 22 3.47 3.09 0.83
CA ILE A 22 4.78 2.46 1.00
C ILE A 22 5.89 3.52 0.96
N ARG A 23 5.86 4.41 -0.04
CA ARG A 23 6.88 5.45 -0.17
C ARG A 23 6.90 6.39 1.03
N GLN A 24 5.72 6.82 1.49
CA GLN A 24 5.57 7.67 2.68
C GLN A 24 6.09 6.95 3.94
N PHE A 25 5.69 5.70 4.14
CA PHE A 25 6.16 4.90 5.27
C PHE A 25 7.68 4.76 5.29
N CYS A 26 8.30 4.46 4.14
CA CYS A 26 9.75 4.35 4.06
C CYS A 26 10.45 5.69 4.35
N LEU A 27 9.87 6.82 3.92
CA LEU A 27 10.39 8.14 4.27
C LEU A 27 10.32 8.37 5.78
N GLU A 28 9.18 8.13 6.42
CA GLU A 28 9.02 8.25 7.88
C GLU A 28 10.02 7.36 8.63
N CYS A 29 10.15 6.10 8.21
CA CYS A 29 11.08 5.12 8.77
C CYS A 29 12.55 5.56 8.67
N GLN A 30 12.91 6.33 7.63
CA GLN A 30 14.27 6.75 7.33
C GLN A 30 14.48 8.26 7.61
N GLY A 31 13.74 8.81 8.58
CA GLY A 31 13.93 10.19 9.04
C GLY A 31 13.61 11.25 7.98
N ALA A 32 12.57 11.02 7.18
CA ALA A 32 12.15 11.85 6.05
C ALA A 32 13.20 12.04 4.94
N SER A 33 14.25 11.20 4.88
CA SER A 33 15.32 11.33 3.89
C SER A 33 15.17 10.36 2.72
N GLY A 34 14.92 10.90 1.53
CA GLY A 34 14.88 10.10 0.30
C GLY A 34 16.21 9.41 -0.03
N LYS A 35 17.34 10.01 0.36
CA LYS A 35 18.69 9.41 0.22
C LYS A 35 18.85 8.22 1.15
N ALA A 36 18.39 8.34 2.41
CA ALA A 36 18.42 7.24 3.37
C ALA A 36 17.53 6.07 2.92
N VAL A 37 16.34 6.33 2.34
CA VAL A 37 15.52 5.25 1.77
C VAL A 37 16.23 4.49 0.65
N ARG A 38 16.97 5.17 -0.22
CA ARG A 38 17.77 4.51 -1.26
C ARG A 38 18.87 3.64 -0.64
N ALA A 39 19.55 4.17 0.38
CA ALA A 39 20.64 3.51 1.09
C ALA A 39 20.17 2.44 2.11
N CYS A 40 18.86 2.26 2.32
CA CYS A 40 18.32 1.28 3.27
C CYS A 40 18.82 -0.14 2.97
N ALA A 41 19.51 -0.74 3.94
CA ALA A 41 20.16 -2.04 3.84
C ALA A 41 19.27 -3.23 4.23
N ASP A 42 18.09 -2.99 4.80
CA ASP A 42 17.18 -4.05 5.25
C ASP A 42 16.46 -4.72 4.08
N ARG A 43 17.16 -5.65 3.43
CA ARG A 43 16.63 -6.44 2.30
C ARG A 43 15.54 -7.43 2.71
N HIS A 44 15.41 -7.73 4.00
CA HIS A 44 14.37 -8.62 4.51
C HIS A 44 13.05 -7.88 4.78
N CYS A 45 13.07 -6.54 4.81
CA CYS A 45 11.87 -5.74 4.88
C CYS A 45 10.94 -6.07 3.70
N PRO A 46 9.68 -6.48 3.93
CA PRO A 46 8.72 -6.78 2.88
C PRO A 46 8.44 -5.63 1.90
N LEU A 47 8.76 -4.39 2.29
CA LEU A 47 8.60 -3.20 1.47
C LEU A 47 9.86 -2.82 0.69
N TRP A 48 10.98 -3.54 0.88
CA TRP A 48 12.27 -3.15 0.33
C TRP A 48 12.22 -2.99 -1.20
N ASP A 49 11.71 -3.98 -1.94
CA ASP A 49 11.58 -3.90 -3.40
C ASP A 49 10.61 -2.80 -3.87
N TRP A 50 9.68 -2.41 -3.01
CA TRP A 50 8.61 -1.48 -3.34
C TRP A 50 8.97 -0.01 -3.02
N ARG A 51 9.99 0.21 -2.19
CA ARG A 51 10.32 1.52 -1.60
C ARG A 51 10.66 2.61 -2.63
N LEU A 52 11.13 2.21 -3.82
CA LEU A 52 11.51 3.10 -4.91
C LEU A 52 10.56 3.01 -6.12
N ALA A 53 9.49 2.20 -6.08
CA ALA A 53 8.66 1.89 -7.24
C ALA A 53 7.89 3.09 -7.85
N LEU A 54 7.86 4.24 -7.18
CA LEU A 54 7.26 5.49 -7.68
C LEU A 54 8.28 6.48 -8.25
N LEU A 55 9.57 6.19 -8.17
CA LEU A 55 10.61 7.07 -8.68
C LEU A 55 10.86 6.78 -10.16
N ALA A 56 11.24 7.80 -10.92
CA ALA A 56 11.51 7.66 -12.35
C ALA A 56 12.69 6.72 -12.65
N ASP A 57 13.67 6.67 -11.74
CA ASP A 57 14.82 5.77 -11.75
C ASP A 57 14.56 4.45 -11.00
N GLY A 58 13.37 4.29 -10.40
CA GLY A 58 13.00 3.12 -9.63
C GLY A 58 12.36 2.04 -10.50
N THR A 59 12.69 0.78 -10.20
CA THR A 59 12.01 -0.37 -10.82
C THR A 59 10.84 -0.81 -9.94
N CYS A 60 9.65 -0.93 -10.52
CA CYS A 60 8.53 -1.59 -9.87
C CYS A 60 8.72 -3.12 -9.96
N PRO A 61 8.65 -3.87 -8.85
CA PRO A 61 8.90 -5.32 -8.85
C PRO A 61 7.77 -6.14 -9.50
N ALA A 62 6.73 -5.48 -10.00
CA ALA A 62 5.57 -6.13 -10.62
C ALA A 62 5.09 -5.36 -11.86
N PRO A 63 4.43 -6.04 -12.80
CA PRO A 63 3.73 -5.40 -13.92
C PRO A 63 2.71 -4.37 -13.42
N GLU A 64 2.53 -3.27 -14.16
CA GLU A 64 1.68 -2.14 -13.78
C GLU A 64 0.27 -2.57 -13.34
N ALA A 65 -0.36 -3.47 -14.10
CA ALA A 65 -1.71 -3.99 -13.82
C ALA A 65 -1.82 -4.68 -12.45
N GLU A 66 -0.74 -5.30 -11.96
CA GLU A 66 -0.72 -6.08 -10.72
C GLU A 66 0.03 -5.38 -9.58
N ALA A 67 0.77 -4.30 -9.87
CA ALA A 67 1.58 -3.57 -8.91
C ALA A 67 0.79 -3.15 -7.67
N GLY A 68 -0.41 -2.60 -7.86
CA GLY A 68 -1.27 -2.21 -6.75
C GLY A 68 -1.68 -3.38 -5.84
N ARG A 69 -1.99 -4.55 -6.43
CA ARG A 69 -2.42 -5.74 -5.68
C ARG A 69 -1.25 -6.36 -4.91
N GLN A 70 -0.10 -6.45 -5.55
CA GLN A 70 1.11 -7.00 -4.95
C GLN A 70 1.70 -6.08 -3.88
N ALA A 71 1.65 -4.76 -4.07
CA ALA A 71 1.99 -3.78 -3.04
C ALA A 71 1.13 -3.95 -1.78
N LEU A 72 -0.18 -4.20 -1.91
CA LEU A 72 -1.04 -4.49 -0.76
C LEU A 72 -0.58 -5.75 -0.01
N ARG A 73 -0.16 -6.80 -0.71
CA ARG A 73 0.41 -8.02 -0.09
C ARG A 73 1.72 -7.71 0.65
N ALA A 74 2.57 -6.86 0.10
CA ALA A 74 3.78 -6.39 0.76
C ALA A 74 3.47 -5.62 2.05
N ILE A 75 2.49 -4.70 2.01
CA ILE A 75 2.01 -3.99 3.20
C ILE A 75 1.49 -4.97 4.25
N ARG A 76 0.71 -5.98 3.85
CA ARG A 76 0.20 -7.00 4.77
C ARG A 76 1.32 -7.73 5.50
N ARG A 77 2.37 -8.13 4.78
CA ARG A 77 3.57 -8.76 5.35
C ARG A 77 4.30 -7.82 6.31
N GLN A 78 4.47 -6.55 5.96
CA GLN A 78 5.07 -5.55 6.85
C GLN A 78 4.24 -5.38 8.13
N CYS A 79 2.91 -5.35 8.03
CA CYS A 79 2.05 -5.27 9.20
C CYS A 79 2.15 -6.53 10.08
N MET A 80 2.31 -7.72 9.51
CA MET A 80 2.58 -8.93 10.29
C MET A 80 3.92 -8.85 11.02
N LEU A 81 5.00 -8.43 10.33
CA LEU A 81 6.30 -8.28 10.98
C LEU A 81 6.29 -7.22 12.10
N CYS A 82 5.51 -6.14 11.94
CA CYS A 82 5.41 -5.07 12.92
C CYS A 82 4.53 -5.43 14.12
N ALA A 83 3.34 -6.00 13.87
CA ALA A 83 2.36 -6.25 14.93
C ALA A 83 2.42 -7.66 15.52
N GLY A 84 3.02 -8.63 14.82
CA GLY A 84 3.06 -10.06 15.19
C GLY A 84 2.13 -10.90 14.31
N ASP A 85 0.85 -11.03 14.70
CA ASP A 85 -0.08 -11.94 14.03
C ASP A 85 -1.32 -11.30 13.35
N CYS A 86 -2.21 -12.14 12.81
CA CYS A 86 -3.46 -11.68 12.18
C CYS A 86 -4.43 -11.00 13.15
N LYS A 87 -4.48 -11.45 14.41
CA LYS A 87 -5.33 -10.90 15.46
C LYS A 87 -4.78 -9.54 15.90
N GLU A 88 -3.47 -9.43 16.07
CA GLU A 88 -2.78 -8.20 16.45
C GLU A 88 -2.86 -7.14 15.36
N VAL A 89 -2.70 -7.50 14.08
CA VAL A 89 -2.94 -6.54 12.97
C VAL A 89 -4.38 -6.04 12.95
N ARG A 90 -5.36 -6.89 13.30
CA ARG A 90 -6.76 -6.46 13.40
C ARG A 90 -6.96 -5.48 14.55
N ALA A 91 -6.30 -5.69 15.69
CA ALA A 91 -6.36 -4.86 16.89
C ALA A 91 -5.47 -3.61 16.86
N CYS A 92 -4.56 -3.47 15.87
CA CYS A 92 -3.63 -2.36 15.77
C CYS A 92 -4.32 -0.98 15.87
N ALA A 93 -3.91 -0.19 16.86
CA ALA A 93 -4.48 1.12 17.20
C ALA A 93 -3.81 2.32 16.49
N ALA A 94 -2.78 2.08 15.66
CA ALA A 94 -1.99 3.12 14.98
C ALA A 94 -2.73 3.80 13.81
N ARG A 95 -4.06 3.93 13.89
CA ARG A 95 -4.92 4.39 12.79
C ARG A 95 -4.53 5.75 12.24
N GLU A 96 -4.27 6.70 13.13
CA GLU A 96 -3.96 8.08 12.79
C GLU A 96 -2.44 8.31 12.66
N ALA A 97 -1.62 7.38 13.15
CA ALA A 97 -0.16 7.52 13.21
C ALA A 97 0.61 6.70 12.17
N CYS A 98 -0.04 5.73 11.50
CA CYS A 98 0.62 4.86 10.53
C CYS A 98 -0.04 4.95 9.15
N VAL A 99 0.70 5.46 8.16
CA VAL A 99 0.22 5.62 6.78
C VAL A 99 -0.17 4.31 6.10
N LEU A 100 0.35 3.16 6.58
CA LEU A 100 -0.01 1.83 6.08
C LEU A 100 -1.32 1.30 6.67
N TRP A 101 -1.85 1.89 7.75
CA TRP A 101 -2.91 1.29 8.56
C TRP A 101 -4.18 0.96 7.76
N ARG A 102 -4.57 1.84 6.82
CA ARG A 102 -5.75 1.62 5.96
C ARG A 102 -5.60 0.43 5.00
N TYR A 103 -4.36 -0.01 4.74
CA TYR A 103 -4.01 -1.09 3.83
C TYR A 103 -3.56 -2.36 4.55
N ARG A 104 -3.54 -2.36 5.89
CA ARG A 104 -2.96 -3.43 6.73
C ARG A 104 -3.53 -4.83 6.51
N PHE A 105 -4.73 -4.93 5.93
CA PHE A 105 -5.38 -6.21 5.61
C PHE A 105 -4.96 -6.80 4.25
N GLY A 106 -4.08 -6.13 3.49
CA GLY A 106 -3.61 -6.64 2.20
C GLY A 106 -4.65 -6.59 1.09
N VAL A 107 -5.71 -5.81 1.29
CA VAL A 107 -6.80 -5.59 0.34
C VAL A 107 -7.09 -4.09 0.22
N ARG A 108 -7.74 -3.68 -0.87
CA ARG A 108 -8.18 -2.29 -1.02
C ARG A 108 -9.17 -1.95 0.11
N PRO A 109 -9.12 -0.74 0.70
CA PRO A 109 -10.04 -0.34 1.78
C PRO A 109 -11.51 -0.50 1.40
N GLN A 110 -11.87 -0.23 0.13
CA GLN A 110 -13.22 -0.40 -0.40
C GLN A 110 -13.64 -1.87 -0.40
N THR A 111 -12.76 -2.78 -0.82
CA THR A 111 -12.99 -4.23 -0.79
C THR A 111 -13.21 -4.71 0.64
N TYR A 112 -12.40 -4.25 1.60
CA TYR A 112 -12.58 -4.58 3.01
C TYR A 112 -13.95 -4.13 3.53
N LYS A 113 -14.35 -2.87 3.25
CA LYS A 113 -15.66 -2.34 3.63
C LYS A 113 -16.81 -3.15 3.04
N ALA A 114 -16.72 -3.50 1.75
CA ALA A 114 -17.74 -4.29 1.06
C ALA A 114 -17.89 -5.69 1.68
N VAL A 115 -16.76 -6.39 1.90
CA VAL A 115 -16.76 -7.71 2.56
C VAL A 115 -17.34 -7.60 3.97
N ARG A 116 -16.89 -6.63 4.77
CA ARG A 116 -17.42 -6.44 6.13
C ARG A 116 -18.92 -6.16 6.13
N ARG A 117 -19.43 -5.34 5.21
CA ARG A 117 -20.87 -5.10 5.07
C ARG A 117 -21.61 -6.38 4.72
N ARG A 118 -21.10 -7.19 3.78
CA ARG A 118 -21.76 -8.44 3.38
C ARG A 118 -21.94 -9.43 4.54
N PHE A 119 -20.92 -9.58 5.39
CA PHE A 119 -20.96 -10.57 6.47
C PHE A 119 -21.58 -10.07 7.77
N PHE A 120 -21.50 -8.77 8.04
CA PHE A 120 -21.88 -8.21 9.35
C PHE A 120 -22.98 -7.14 9.28
N ALA A 121 -23.53 -6.82 8.11
CA ALA A 121 -24.68 -5.92 8.06
C ALA A 121 -25.90 -6.59 8.72
N PRO A 122 -26.72 -5.83 9.45
CA PRO A 122 -28.00 -6.33 9.95
C PRO A 122 -28.84 -6.81 8.77
N LYS A 123 -29.45 -7.99 8.91
CA LYS A 123 -30.41 -8.50 7.91
C LYS A 123 -31.62 -7.56 7.91
N PRO A 124 -32.14 -7.16 6.74
CA PRO A 124 -33.37 -6.39 6.69
C PRO A 124 -34.48 -7.22 7.34
N LEU A 125 -35.16 -6.63 8.33
CA LEU A 125 -36.36 -7.23 8.89
C LEU A 125 -37.47 -7.08 7.85
N SER A 126 -37.92 -8.21 7.29
CA SER A 126 -39.10 -8.23 6.43
C SER A 126 -40.32 -8.30 7.33
N LEU A 127 -41.05 -7.18 7.45
CA LEU A 127 -42.39 -7.17 8.02
C LEU A 127 -43.34 -7.54 6.88
N LEU A 128 -43.59 -8.85 6.72
CA LEU A 128 -44.73 -9.36 5.95
C LEU A 128 -45.98 -9.31 6.84
#